data_AF-A0A022Q1N7-F1
#
_entry.id   AF-A0A022Q1N7-F1
#
_cell.length_a   1.000
_cell.length_b   1.000
_cell.length_c   1.000
_cell.angle_alpha   90.00
_cell.angle_beta   90.00
_cell.angle_gamma   90.00
#
_symmetry.space_group_name_H-M   'P 1'
#
loop_
_entity.id
_entity.type
_entity.pdbx_description
1 polymer ?
#
loop_
_entity_poly.entity_id
_entity_poly.type
_entity_poly.pdbx_seq_one_letter_code
_entity_poly.pdbx_strand_id
1 'polypeptide(L)'
;REREKDRVPQAATCDYSNGEWVPHNQEPLYNGTTCDTIKQGQNCMVFGRPDKDYLHWKWNPKNCTLPRFNPRKFLDLVKNRHVAFVGDSLARNQLESLLCMVSVSSKPDLLYTGGEDNKFRKWHVSSHNITFSIYWSPFLVKGVEKTIGKDYNTLHLESVDERWAADLDHIDMLVLSIGHWYLHPAIYYYGSSIIGCHFCKNHTETGFYDVFGKALNTTFDSIIKRKGSNNSNHGNGIRVFLTTFSPAHFEGQWDKLGACPKTRPFKQGERVLDGVEEELRRIGVAGVAEANRRCGNSENDLRFEALDVSKLAVLRPDGHPGPYMNPFPFANGVPERVQNDCVHWCLPGPIDTWNEILLDVIKRWNR
;
A
#
# COMPACT_ATOMS: atom_id res chain seq x y z
N ARG A 1 29.16 -32.76 -33.55
CA ARG A 1 27.69 -32.78 -33.46
C ARG A 1 27.32 -32.66 -31.98
N GLU A 2 27.40 -31.46 -31.43
CA GLU A 2 26.86 -31.15 -30.12
C GLU A 2 25.66 -30.23 -30.36
N ARG A 3 24.50 -30.65 -29.84
CA ARG A 3 23.25 -29.91 -30.02
C ARG A 3 23.28 -28.72 -29.09
N GLU A 4 23.29 -27.51 -29.65
CA GLU A 4 22.80 -26.33 -28.95
C GLU A 4 21.39 -26.66 -28.44
N LYS A 5 21.25 -26.77 -27.12
CA LYS A 5 19.93 -26.77 -26.49
C LYS A 5 19.37 -25.36 -26.68
N ASP A 6 18.39 -25.25 -27.57
CA ASP A 6 17.47 -24.12 -27.64
C ASP A 6 16.99 -23.77 -26.23
N ARG A 7 17.55 -22.71 -25.65
CA ARG A 7 16.97 -22.08 -24.47
C ARG A 7 15.69 -21.42 -24.94
N VAL A 8 14.56 -22.09 -24.69
CA VAL A 8 13.23 -21.47 -24.80
C VAL A 8 13.30 -20.13 -24.06
N PRO A 9 13.03 -18.99 -24.72
CA PRO A 9 12.99 -17.70 -24.04
C PRO A 9 11.96 -17.79 -22.93
N GLN A 10 12.41 -17.66 -21.68
CA GLN A 10 11.51 -17.49 -20.55
C GLN A 10 10.59 -16.31 -20.91
N ALA A 11 9.29 -16.57 -21.06
CA ALA A 11 8.33 -15.55 -21.47
C ALA A 11 8.56 -14.29 -20.63
N ALA A 12 8.85 -13.17 -21.28
CA ALA A 12 9.18 -11.92 -20.60
C ALA A 12 8.11 -11.63 -19.55
N THR A 13 8.55 -11.41 -18.31
CA THR A 13 7.68 -11.09 -17.19
C THR A 13 6.87 -9.82 -17.53
N CYS A 14 5.57 -9.84 -17.25
CA CYS A 14 4.68 -8.72 -17.51
C CYS A 14 5.13 -7.48 -16.72
N ASP A 15 5.70 -6.49 -17.41
CA ASP A 15 5.92 -5.17 -16.84
C ASP A 15 4.58 -4.43 -16.78
N TYR A 16 3.92 -4.53 -15.64
CA TYR A 16 2.66 -3.86 -15.37
C TYR A 16 2.84 -2.38 -14.98
N SER A 17 4.07 -1.91 -14.75
CA SER A 17 4.33 -0.55 -14.24
C SER A 17 4.14 0.54 -15.31
N ASN A 18 4.01 0.15 -16.59
CA ASN A 18 3.85 1.04 -17.73
C ASN A 18 2.65 0.64 -18.58
N GLY A 19 1.72 1.56 -18.76
CA GLY A 19 0.42 1.30 -19.38
C GLY A 19 -0.44 2.55 -19.44
N GLU A 20 -1.73 2.32 -19.61
CA GLU A 20 -2.75 3.36 -19.61
C GLU A 20 -4.06 2.85 -18.98
N TRP A 21 -4.89 3.76 -18.51
CA TRP A 21 -6.24 3.44 -18.08
C TRP A 21 -7.17 3.47 -19.27
N VAL A 22 -7.87 2.36 -19.51
CA VAL A 22 -8.86 2.23 -20.58
C VAL A 22 -10.27 2.09 -19.99
N PRO A 23 -11.31 2.62 -20.66
CA PRO A 23 -12.68 2.38 -20.26
C PRO A 23 -12.99 0.88 -20.22
N HIS A 24 -13.69 0.44 -19.19
CA HIS A 24 -14.02 -0.96 -18.98
C HIS A 24 -15.45 -1.10 -18.47
N ASN A 25 -16.35 -1.59 -19.32
CA ASN A 25 -17.80 -1.64 -19.08
C ASN A 25 -18.23 -2.77 -18.13
N GLN A 26 -17.34 -3.27 -17.26
CA GLN A 26 -17.73 -4.26 -16.26
C GLN A 26 -17.94 -3.60 -14.90
N GLU A 27 -18.94 -4.07 -14.18
CA GLU A 27 -19.18 -3.67 -12.80
C GLU A 27 -18.01 -4.10 -11.88
N PRO A 28 -17.73 -3.33 -10.81
CA PRO A 28 -16.81 -3.73 -9.76
C PRO A 28 -17.17 -5.07 -9.12
N LEU A 29 -16.21 -5.73 -8.46
CA LEU A 29 -16.45 -7.04 -7.82
C LEU A 29 -17.42 -6.96 -6.64
N TYR A 30 -17.50 -5.80 -6.00
CA TYR A 30 -18.31 -5.54 -4.83
C TYR A 30 -18.84 -4.10 -4.91
N ASN A 31 -19.79 -3.75 -4.05
CA ASN A 31 -20.24 -2.37 -3.89
C ASN A 31 -20.18 -1.96 -2.42
N GLY A 32 -20.48 -0.69 -2.15
CA GLY A 32 -20.43 -0.10 -0.81
C GLY A 32 -21.36 -0.74 0.23
N THR A 33 -22.31 -1.59 -0.18
CA THR A 33 -23.26 -2.28 0.71
C THR A 33 -22.96 -3.77 0.88
N THR A 34 -22.14 -4.37 0.03
CA THR A 34 -21.80 -5.80 0.09
C THR A 34 -20.54 -6.08 0.90
N CYS A 35 -19.87 -5.05 1.42
CA CYS A 35 -18.63 -5.18 2.15
C CYS A 35 -18.62 -4.35 3.44
N ASP A 36 -18.57 -5.04 4.58
CA ASP A 36 -18.63 -4.42 5.92
C ASP A 36 -17.28 -3.88 6.41
N THR A 37 -16.19 -4.11 5.67
CA THR A 37 -14.82 -3.72 6.08
C THR A 37 -14.40 -2.34 5.58
N ILE A 38 -15.19 -1.71 4.71
CA ILE A 38 -14.88 -0.39 4.14
C ILE A 38 -14.93 0.67 5.24
N LYS A 39 -13.84 1.41 5.46
CA LYS A 39 -13.88 2.59 6.32
C LYS A 39 -14.90 3.59 5.76
N GLN A 40 -15.77 4.11 6.62
CA GLN A 40 -16.87 5.00 6.25
C GLN A 40 -16.49 6.11 5.25
N GLY A 41 -15.43 6.89 5.53
CA GLY A 41 -14.98 7.97 4.64
C GLY A 41 -14.33 7.53 3.31
N GLN A 42 -14.25 6.24 3.04
CA GLN A 42 -13.83 5.66 1.75
C GLN A 42 -15.01 5.03 0.99
N ASN A 43 -16.19 4.92 1.62
CA ASN A 43 -17.41 4.41 1.00
C ASN A 43 -18.18 5.52 0.26
N CYS A 44 -17.55 6.05 -0.78
CA CYS A 44 -17.99 7.26 -1.47
C CYS A 44 -19.43 7.18 -1.99
N MET A 45 -19.85 6.01 -2.51
CA MET A 45 -21.21 5.81 -3.00
C MET A 45 -22.26 5.90 -1.89
N VAL A 46 -22.03 5.25 -0.75
CA VAL A 46 -22.94 5.32 0.40
C VAL A 46 -22.97 6.74 0.97
N PHE A 47 -21.86 7.47 0.86
CA PHE A 47 -21.75 8.86 1.31
C PHE A 47 -22.30 9.87 0.30
N GLY A 48 -22.96 9.40 -0.77
CA GLY A 48 -23.73 10.24 -1.68
C GLY A 48 -22.93 10.82 -2.84
N ARG A 49 -21.75 10.27 -3.17
CA ARG A 49 -21.01 10.65 -4.38
C ARG A 49 -21.86 10.35 -5.63
N PRO A 50 -22.16 11.36 -6.48
CA PRO A 50 -23.07 11.20 -7.60
C PRO A 50 -22.40 10.59 -8.84
N ASP A 51 -21.12 10.90 -9.09
CA ASP A 51 -20.39 10.39 -10.24
C ASP A 51 -19.87 8.97 -9.98
N LYS A 52 -20.05 8.08 -10.96
CA LYS A 52 -19.68 6.65 -10.87
C LYS A 52 -18.67 6.21 -11.94
N ASP A 53 -18.35 7.09 -12.89
CA ASP A 53 -17.46 6.79 -14.02
C ASP A 53 -16.08 6.30 -13.57
N TYR A 54 -15.62 6.73 -12.39
CA TYR A 54 -14.34 6.30 -11.80
C TYR A 54 -14.27 4.77 -11.52
N LEU A 55 -15.41 4.09 -11.46
CA LEU A 55 -15.50 2.64 -11.26
C LEU A 55 -15.23 1.83 -12.55
N HIS A 56 -15.35 2.45 -13.71
CA HIS A 56 -15.39 1.77 -15.01
C HIS A 56 -14.08 1.94 -15.79
N TRP A 57 -12.95 1.79 -15.08
CA TRP A 57 -11.61 1.90 -15.65
C TRP A 57 -10.79 0.66 -15.33
N LYS A 58 -10.03 0.19 -16.31
CA LYS A 58 -9.09 -0.92 -16.17
C LYS A 58 -7.69 -0.47 -16.55
N TRP A 59 -6.70 -0.88 -15.77
CA TRP A 59 -5.30 -0.70 -16.14
C TRP A 59 -4.90 -1.66 -17.26
N ASN A 60 -4.35 -1.12 -18.34
CA ASN A 60 -3.88 -1.87 -19.50
C ASN A 60 -2.36 -1.68 -19.67
N PRO A 61 -1.53 -2.62 -19.20
CA PRO A 61 -0.09 -2.60 -19.45
C PRO A 61 0.23 -2.67 -20.95
N LYS A 62 1.35 -2.09 -21.39
CA LYS A 62 1.69 -2.00 -22.82
C LYS A 62 1.94 -3.36 -23.49
N ASN A 63 2.62 -4.27 -22.79
CA ASN A 63 3.18 -5.49 -23.39
C ASN A 63 2.58 -6.78 -22.81
N CYS A 64 1.53 -6.66 -22.00
CA CYS A 64 0.91 -7.80 -21.35
C CYS A 64 -0.48 -7.47 -20.83
N THR A 65 -1.23 -8.49 -20.46
CA THR A 65 -2.55 -8.34 -19.85
C THR A 65 -2.47 -8.55 -18.35
N LEU A 66 -2.90 -7.55 -17.57
CA LEU A 66 -3.21 -7.74 -16.16
C LEU A 66 -4.60 -8.40 -16.06
N PRO A 67 -4.70 -9.64 -15.55
CA PRO A 67 -5.99 -10.30 -15.39
C PRO A 67 -6.77 -9.66 -14.25
N ARG A 68 -8.10 -9.55 -14.41
CA ARG A 68 -9.01 -9.12 -13.35
C ARG A 68 -8.81 -9.99 -12.10
N PHE A 69 -9.00 -9.39 -10.93
CA PHE A 69 -8.90 -10.12 -9.68
C PHE A 69 -9.88 -11.30 -9.64
N ASN A 70 -9.37 -12.48 -9.27
CA ASN A 70 -10.17 -13.68 -9.09
C ASN A 70 -10.11 -14.06 -7.60
N PRO A 71 -11.20 -13.87 -6.83
CA PRO A 71 -11.20 -14.10 -5.38
C PRO A 71 -10.83 -15.53 -5.00
N ARG A 72 -11.40 -16.54 -5.66
CA ARG A 72 -11.11 -17.96 -5.38
C ARG A 72 -9.64 -18.27 -5.62
N LYS A 73 -9.11 -17.83 -6.76
CA LYS A 73 -7.71 -18.06 -7.11
C LYS A 73 -6.76 -17.35 -6.14
N PHE A 74 -7.09 -16.16 -5.67
CA PHE A 74 -6.30 -15.49 -4.63
C PHE A 74 -6.29 -16.31 -3.34
N LEU A 75 -7.48 -16.69 -2.84
CA LEU A 75 -7.64 -17.50 -1.64
C LEU A 75 -6.87 -18.85 -1.74
N ASP A 76 -6.93 -19.52 -2.88
CA ASP A 76 -6.18 -20.76 -3.13
C ASP A 76 -4.66 -20.55 -3.03
N LEU A 77 -4.15 -19.45 -3.60
CA LEU A 77 -2.71 -19.15 -3.62
C LEU A 77 -2.15 -18.77 -2.25
N VAL A 78 -2.99 -18.21 -1.38
CA VAL A 78 -2.61 -17.79 -0.02
C VAL A 78 -3.17 -18.72 1.06
N LYS A 79 -3.69 -19.90 0.69
CA LYS A 79 -4.24 -20.88 1.63
C LYS A 79 -3.24 -21.26 2.73
N ASN A 80 -3.72 -21.37 3.97
CA ASN A 80 -2.93 -21.66 5.18
C ASN A 80 -1.84 -20.62 5.47
N ARG A 81 -2.02 -19.36 5.05
CA ARG A 81 -1.05 -18.29 5.27
C ARG A 81 -1.61 -17.14 6.07
N HIS A 82 -0.71 -16.44 6.74
CA HIS A 82 -0.94 -15.13 7.31
C HIS A 82 -0.36 -14.05 6.39
N VAL A 83 -1.25 -13.21 5.85
CA VAL A 83 -0.92 -12.05 5.01
C VAL A 83 -1.10 -10.77 5.83
N ALA A 84 0.01 -10.14 6.21
CA ALA A 84 0.03 -8.94 7.03
C ALA A 84 0.29 -7.70 6.19
N PHE A 85 -0.55 -6.69 6.34
CA PHE A 85 -0.31 -5.34 5.85
C PHE A 85 0.31 -4.51 6.97
N VAL A 86 1.39 -3.79 6.68
CA VAL A 86 2.10 -2.96 7.66
C VAL A 86 2.40 -1.62 7.05
N GLY A 87 2.01 -0.55 7.72
CA GLY A 87 2.26 0.79 7.20
C GLY A 87 1.31 1.85 7.70
N ASP A 88 1.12 2.83 6.83
CA ASP A 88 0.23 3.97 7.00
C ASP A 88 -1.22 3.65 6.58
N SER A 89 -2.00 4.71 6.41
CA SER A 89 -3.41 4.60 6.03
C SER A 89 -3.64 4.07 4.62
N LEU A 90 -2.64 4.07 3.73
CA LEU A 90 -2.74 3.47 2.39
C LEU A 90 -2.57 1.96 2.45
N ALA A 91 -1.73 1.41 3.35
CA ALA A 91 -1.72 -0.03 3.63
C ALA A 91 -3.09 -0.51 4.10
N ARG A 92 -3.73 0.27 5.01
CA ARG A 92 -5.08 -0.03 5.47
C ARG A 92 -6.10 0.04 4.33
N ASN A 93 -6.06 1.08 3.50
CA ASN A 93 -6.96 1.23 2.36
C ASN A 93 -6.83 0.04 1.40
N GLN A 94 -5.59 -0.40 1.10
CA GLN A 94 -5.34 -1.54 0.20
C GLN A 94 -5.86 -2.85 0.80
N LEU A 95 -5.67 -3.07 2.10
CA LEU A 95 -6.23 -4.24 2.79
C LEU A 95 -7.77 -4.21 2.78
N GLU A 96 -8.38 -3.06 3.04
CA GLU A 96 -9.85 -2.95 3.05
C GLU A 96 -10.45 -3.24 1.67
N SER A 97 -9.80 -2.79 0.58
CA SER A 97 -10.10 -3.23 -0.79
C SER A 97 -9.97 -4.75 -0.91
N LEU A 98 -8.84 -5.34 -0.50
CA LEU A 98 -8.61 -6.78 -0.61
C LEU A 98 -9.67 -7.60 0.12
N LEU A 99 -10.01 -7.21 1.35
CA LEU A 99 -11.04 -7.86 2.17
C LEU A 99 -12.40 -7.85 1.46
N CYS A 100 -12.76 -6.75 0.82
CA CYS A 100 -13.98 -6.67 0.01
C CYS A 100 -13.93 -7.52 -1.26
N MET A 101 -12.78 -7.59 -1.92
CA MET A 101 -12.63 -8.42 -3.11
C MET A 101 -12.71 -9.92 -2.76
N VAL A 102 -12.13 -10.35 -1.63
CA VAL A 102 -12.21 -11.76 -1.21
C VAL A 102 -13.56 -12.13 -0.61
N SER A 103 -14.28 -11.18 0.01
CA SER A 103 -15.60 -11.43 0.62
C SER A 103 -16.66 -11.91 -0.39
N VAL A 104 -16.48 -11.58 -1.68
CA VAL A 104 -17.29 -12.10 -2.80
C VAL A 104 -17.26 -13.63 -2.87
N SER A 105 -16.17 -14.26 -2.46
CA SER A 105 -16.05 -15.73 -2.39
C SER A 105 -16.18 -16.27 -0.98
N SER A 106 -15.52 -15.65 -0.01
CA SER A 106 -15.50 -16.11 1.37
C SER A 106 -15.39 -14.90 2.30
N LYS A 107 -16.41 -14.65 3.11
CA LYS A 107 -16.45 -13.53 4.05
C LYS A 107 -15.33 -13.66 5.10
N PRO A 108 -14.48 -12.63 5.27
CA PRO A 108 -13.53 -12.57 6.38
C PRO A 108 -14.23 -12.20 7.70
N ASP A 109 -13.99 -12.97 8.74
CA ASP A 109 -14.48 -12.71 10.09
C ASP A 109 -13.46 -11.90 10.88
N LEU A 110 -13.87 -10.78 11.47
CA LEU A 110 -13.01 -9.98 12.34
C LEU A 110 -12.75 -10.74 13.66
N LEU A 111 -11.50 -11.12 13.90
CA LEU A 111 -11.11 -11.88 15.10
C LEU A 111 -10.56 -11.00 16.22
N TYR A 112 -9.88 -9.92 15.86
CA TYR A 112 -9.16 -9.09 16.82
C TYR A 112 -9.19 -7.63 16.41
N THR A 113 -9.38 -6.79 17.42
CA THR A 113 -9.22 -5.34 17.36
C THR A 113 -8.36 -4.93 18.56
N GLY A 114 -7.29 -4.18 18.31
CA GLY A 114 -6.40 -3.72 19.38
C GLY A 114 -5.73 -2.40 19.05
N GLY A 115 -5.15 -1.79 20.10
CA GLY A 115 -4.61 -0.43 20.07
C GLY A 115 -5.69 0.65 20.04
N GLU A 116 -5.32 1.89 20.35
CA GLU A 116 -6.19 3.05 20.17
C GLU A 116 -6.62 3.16 18.69
N ASP A 117 -7.87 3.57 18.45
CA ASP A 117 -8.45 3.78 17.11
C ASP A 117 -8.31 2.61 16.14
N ASN A 118 -8.34 1.37 16.65
CA ASN A 118 -8.24 0.13 15.86
C ASN A 118 -6.96 0.07 15.02
N LYS A 119 -5.83 0.53 15.58
CA LYS A 119 -4.50 0.48 14.96
C LYS A 119 -4.04 -0.94 14.59
N PHE A 120 -4.57 -1.97 15.25
CA PHE A 120 -4.30 -3.38 14.94
C PHE A 120 -5.61 -4.14 14.72
N ARG A 121 -5.74 -4.83 13.59
CA ARG A 121 -6.90 -5.70 13.32
C ARG A 121 -6.45 -6.99 12.66
N LYS A 122 -7.14 -8.10 12.98
CA LYS A 122 -6.93 -9.41 12.34
C LYS A 122 -8.27 -9.98 11.90
N TRP A 123 -8.33 -10.49 10.67
CA TRP A 123 -9.46 -11.19 10.09
C TRP A 123 -9.07 -12.61 9.73
N HIS A 124 -10.04 -13.52 9.77
CA HIS A 124 -9.82 -14.90 9.40
C HIS A 124 -10.83 -15.36 8.36
N VAL A 125 -10.35 -16.13 7.40
CA VAL A 125 -11.17 -16.75 6.35
C VAL A 125 -11.11 -18.26 6.53
N SER A 126 -12.07 -18.83 7.26
CA SER A 126 -12.04 -20.24 7.66
C SER A 126 -12.01 -21.21 6.49
N SER A 127 -12.65 -20.89 5.36
CA SER A 127 -12.69 -21.75 4.16
C SER A 127 -11.31 -22.14 3.62
N HIS A 128 -10.29 -21.32 3.86
CA HIS A 128 -8.92 -21.53 3.39
C HIS A 128 -7.88 -21.42 4.52
N ASN A 129 -8.33 -21.30 5.77
CA ASN A 129 -7.48 -21.09 6.93
C ASN A 129 -6.47 -19.94 6.71
N ILE A 130 -6.97 -18.79 6.27
CA ILE A 130 -6.15 -17.59 5.99
C ILE A 130 -6.36 -16.58 7.10
N THR A 131 -5.27 -15.93 7.52
CA THR A 131 -5.33 -14.75 8.38
C THR A 131 -4.90 -13.52 7.58
N PHE A 132 -5.70 -12.47 7.63
CA PHE A 132 -5.32 -11.14 7.16
C PHE A 132 -5.13 -10.23 8.36
N SER A 133 -4.12 -9.36 8.34
CA SER A 133 -3.91 -8.41 9.43
C SER A 133 -3.45 -7.05 8.94
N ILE A 134 -3.69 -6.03 9.76
CA ILE A 134 -3.12 -4.69 9.60
C ILE A 134 -2.36 -4.32 10.87
N TYR A 135 -1.13 -3.86 10.69
CA TYR A 135 -0.32 -3.24 11.73
C TYR A 135 -0.11 -1.78 11.36
N TRP A 136 -0.67 -0.88 12.15
CA TRP A 136 -0.40 0.53 12.02
C TRP A 136 1.03 0.85 12.45
N SER A 137 1.87 1.09 11.45
CA SER A 137 3.27 1.48 11.61
C SER A 137 3.63 2.41 10.45
N PRO A 138 3.18 3.68 10.49
CA PRO A 138 3.27 4.58 9.34
C PRO A 138 4.71 4.89 8.89
N PHE A 139 5.69 4.61 9.75
CA PHE A 139 7.11 4.79 9.49
C PHE A 139 7.85 3.47 9.25
N LEU A 140 7.21 2.31 9.49
CA LEU A 140 7.80 0.95 9.57
C LEU A 140 8.87 0.78 10.68
N VAL A 141 9.71 1.78 10.88
CA VAL A 141 10.63 1.94 12.01
C VAL A 141 9.91 2.39 13.27
N LYS A 142 10.58 2.24 14.42
CA LYS A 142 10.04 2.67 15.71
C LYS A 142 9.74 4.17 15.67
N GLY A 143 8.45 4.50 15.70
CA GLY A 143 7.95 5.86 15.60
C GLY A 143 6.96 6.19 16.72
N VAL A 144 7.06 7.39 17.26
CA VAL A 144 6.07 7.98 18.16
C VAL A 144 5.35 9.10 17.40
N GLU A 145 4.05 8.92 17.22
CA GLU A 145 3.20 9.86 16.49
C GLU A 145 3.06 11.17 17.27
N LYS A 146 2.86 12.27 16.54
CA LYS A 146 2.49 13.56 17.12
C LYS A 146 1.18 13.44 17.90
N THR A 147 1.04 14.19 18.99
CA THR A 147 -0.14 14.18 19.88
C THR A 147 -0.61 15.61 20.15
N ILE A 148 -1.75 15.78 20.81
CA ILE A 148 -2.16 17.09 21.31
C ILE A 148 -1.04 17.62 22.23
N GLY A 149 -0.50 18.80 21.93
CA GLY A 149 0.63 19.42 22.63
C GLY A 149 2.02 19.08 22.10
N LYS A 150 2.16 18.12 21.17
CA LYS A 150 3.42 17.80 20.47
C LYS A 150 3.14 17.69 18.97
N ASP A 151 3.51 18.73 18.22
CA ASP A 151 3.16 18.89 16.80
C ASP A 151 4.09 18.16 15.81
N TYR A 152 5.07 17.40 16.32
CA TYR A 152 6.01 16.61 15.52
C TYR A 152 6.06 15.14 15.93
N ASN A 153 6.37 14.28 14.96
CA ASN A 153 6.63 12.86 15.18
C ASN A 153 8.07 12.62 15.68
N THR A 154 8.34 11.47 16.26
CA THR A 154 9.69 11.05 16.63
C THR A 154 10.01 9.71 15.99
N LEU A 155 11.08 9.61 15.22
CA LEU A 155 11.48 8.38 14.54
C LEU A 155 12.83 7.91 15.06
N HIS A 156 12.94 6.63 15.40
CA HIS A 156 14.19 5.96 15.77
C HIS A 156 14.64 5.07 14.62
N LEU A 157 15.61 5.52 13.84
CA LEU A 157 15.93 4.95 12.53
C LEU A 157 16.80 3.68 12.58
N GLU A 158 17.30 3.31 13.75
CA GLU A 158 18.13 2.10 13.94
C GLU A 158 17.31 0.83 14.20
N SER A 159 16.02 0.97 14.49
CA SER A 159 15.16 -0.14 14.90
C SER A 159 13.81 -0.12 14.20
N VAL A 160 13.33 -1.31 13.87
CA VAL A 160 11.96 -1.49 13.38
C VAL A 160 10.95 -1.29 14.50
N ASP A 161 9.71 -1.02 14.12
CA ASP A 161 8.61 -1.04 15.08
C ASP A 161 8.27 -2.48 15.49
N GLU A 162 8.55 -2.83 16.75
CA GLU A 162 8.32 -4.18 17.27
C GLU A 162 6.85 -4.61 17.27
N ARG A 163 5.90 -3.67 17.11
CA ARG A 163 4.46 -4.01 17.04
C ARG A 163 4.13 -4.94 15.87
N TRP A 164 4.87 -4.85 14.75
CA TRP A 164 4.77 -5.82 13.65
C TRP A 164 5.97 -6.78 13.63
N ALA A 165 7.17 -6.30 13.99
CA ALA A 165 8.38 -7.10 13.83
C ALA A 165 8.47 -8.28 14.81
N ALA A 166 7.78 -8.20 15.97
CA ALA A 166 7.68 -9.31 16.91
C ALA A 166 6.81 -10.46 16.40
N ASP A 167 5.85 -10.18 15.51
CA ASP A 167 4.92 -11.18 14.95
C ASP A 167 5.48 -11.85 13.67
N LEU A 168 6.69 -11.49 13.21
CA LEU A 168 7.26 -11.96 11.93
C LEU A 168 7.35 -13.48 11.80
N ASP A 169 7.55 -14.21 12.89
CA ASP A 169 7.61 -15.68 12.87
C ASP A 169 6.26 -16.32 12.55
N HIS A 170 5.17 -15.55 12.64
CA HIS A 170 3.81 -15.98 12.34
C HIS A 170 3.27 -15.35 11.05
N ILE A 171 4.10 -14.67 10.26
CA ILE A 171 3.70 -13.98 9.02
C ILE A 171 4.38 -14.64 7.82
N ASP A 172 3.59 -15.11 6.86
CA ASP A 172 4.09 -15.73 5.62
C ASP A 172 4.28 -14.72 4.49
N MET A 173 3.43 -13.68 4.48
CA MET A 173 3.46 -12.62 3.48
C MET A 173 3.30 -11.25 4.14
N LEU A 174 4.15 -10.31 3.75
CA LEU A 174 4.17 -8.96 4.29
C LEU A 174 3.94 -7.94 3.17
N VAL A 175 2.92 -7.10 3.27
CA VAL A 175 2.65 -6.01 2.33
C VAL A 175 2.89 -4.68 3.04
N LEU A 176 3.96 -3.99 2.63
CA LEU A 176 4.45 -2.76 3.24
C LEU A 176 3.92 -1.53 2.49
N SER A 177 3.50 -0.50 3.24
CA SER A 177 3.20 0.85 2.72
C SER A 177 3.89 1.90 3.58
N ILE A 178 4.52 2.88 2.95
CA ILE A 178 5.28 3.93 3.63
C ILE A 178 5.38 5.16 2.72
N GLY A 179 5.27 6.36 3.29
CA GLY A 179 5.54 7.60 2.55
C GLY A 179 4.89 8.84 3.13
N HIS A 180 3.56 8.91 3.14
CA HIS A 180 2.81 10.15 3.46
C HIS A 180 3.20 10.76 4.81
N TRP A 181 3.51 9.91 5.80
CA TRP A 181 3.87 10.36 7.14
C TRP A 181 5.26 11.00 7.25
N TYR A 182 6.16 10.76 6.28
CA TYR A 182 7.48 11.42 6.22
C TYR A 182 7.38 12.89 5.79
N LEU A 183 6.22 13.31 5.26
CA LEU A 183 5.94 14.70 4.89
C LEU A 183 5.51 15.55 6.10
N HIS A 184 5.31 14.92 7.26
CA HIS A 184 4.95 15.62 8.49
C HIS A 184 6.18 16.01 9.30
N PRO A 185 6.07 17.06 10.14
CA PRO A 185 7.14 17.43 11.03
C PRO A 185 7.62 16.25 11.88
N ALA A 186 8.92 16.10 12.03
CA ALA A 186 9.52 14.96 12.70
C ALA A 186 10.91 15.27 13.27
N ILE A 187 11.29 14.61 14.37
CA ILE A 187 12.66 14.57 14.89
C ILE A 187 13.22 13.16 14.69
N TYR A 188 14.45 13.08 14.20
CA TYR A 188 15.10 11.85 13.81
C TYR A 188 16.20 11.46 14.81
N TYR A 189 16.10 10.25 15.32
CA TYR A 189 17.06 9.66 16.26
C TYR A 189 17.80 8.49 15.61
N TYR A 190 19.09 8.38 15.95
CA TYR A 190 19.91 7.19 15.72
C TYR A 190 20.66 6.90 17.03
N GLY A 191 20.36 5.75 17.66
CA GLY A 191 20.70 5.56 19.06
C GLY A 191 19.97 6.57 19.95
N SER A 192 20.72 7.13 20.88
CA SER A 192 20.28 8.23 21.73
C SER A 192 20.48 9.62 21.10
N SER A 193 21.08 9.71 19.92
CA SER A 193 21.46 11.00 19.30
C SER A 193 20.41 11.48 18.31
N ILE A 194 20.11 12.78 18.37
CA ILE A 194 19.33 13.47 17.33
C ILE A 194 20.24 13.71 16.13
N ILE A 195 19.86 13.18 14.98
CA ILE A 195 20.63 13.31 13.73
C ILE A 195 20.05 14.37 12.80
N GLY A 196 18.85 14.87 13.08
CA GLY A 196 18.18 15.88 12.28
C GLY A 196 16.69 15.98 12.56
N CYS A 197 16.00 16.80 11.79
CA CYS A 197 14.55 16.92 11.82
C CYS A 197 13.96 17.30 10.47
N HIS A 198 12.64 17.26 10.37
CA HIS A 198 11.88 17.84 9.27
C HIS A 198 10.85 18.81 9.82
N PHE A 199 10.79 20.02 9.26
CA PHE A 199 9.89 21.10 9.68
C PHE A 199 9.95 21.40 11.19
N CYS A 200 11.15 21.47 11.75
CA CYS A 200 11.35 21.83 13.16
C CYS A 200 12.19 23.11 13.32
N LYS A 201 12.09 23.79 14.46
CA LYS A 201 12.78 25.07 14.70
C LYS A 201 14.17 24.94 15.34
N ASN A 202 14.42 23.88 16.10
CA ASN A 202 15.56 23.80 17.04
C ASN A 202 16.57 22.68 16.72
N HIS A 203 16.46 22.03 15.56
CA HIS A 203 17.40 21.01 15.11
C HIS A 203 17.76 21.23 13.65
N THR A 204 18.84 20.59 13.20
CA THR A 204 19.29 20.64 11.80
C THR A 204 18.23 20.04 10.90
N GLU A 205 17.67 20.85 9.98
CA GLU A 205 16.78 20.36 8.93
C GLU A 205 17.53 19.33 8.08
N THR A 206 16.99 18.13 8.04
CA THR A 206 17.47 17.01 7.24
C THR A 206 16.30 16.60 6.36
N GLY A 207 16.48 16.74 5.03
CA GLY A 207 15.46 16.32 4.09
C GLY A 207 14.98 14.90 4.36
N PHE A 208 13.70 14.63 4.17
CA PHE A 208 13.10 13.34 4.55
C PHE A 208 13.45 12.20 3.58
N TYR A 209 14.03 12.45 2.40
CA TYR A 209 14.37 11.40 1.43
C TYR A 209 15.42 10.41 1.97
N ASP A 210 16.51 10.91 2.55
CA ASP A 210 17.56 10.07 3.15
C ASP A 210 17.02 9.27 4.34
N VAL A 211 16.14 9.90 5.12
CA VAL A 211 15.49 9.29 6.29
C VAL A 211 14.49 8.22 5.86
N PHE A 212 13.74 8.45 4.79
CA PHE A 212 12.85 7.47 4.16
C PHE A 212 13.64 6.26 3.64
N GLY A 213 14.72 6.49 2.90
CA GLY A 213 15.60 5.41 2.42
C GLY A 213 16.26 4.62 3.55
N LYS A 214 16.71 5.30 4.61
CA LYS A 214 17.25 4.64 5.82
C LYS A 214 16.18 3.79 6.51
N ALA A 215 14.95 4.27 6.65
CA ALA A 215 13.88 3.50 7.28
C ALA A 215 13.52 2.24 6.49
N LEU A 216 13.46 2.32 5.16
CA LEU A 216 13.29 1.16 4.28
C LEU A 216 14.44 0.15 4.44
N ASN A 217 15.69 0.63 4.45
CA ASN A 217 16.86 -0.23 4.65
C ASN A 217 16.83 -0.93 6.01
N THR A 218 16.59 -0.21 7.10
CA THR A 218 16.43 -0.78 8.45
C THR A 218 15.31 -1.83 8.48
N THR A 219 14.19 -1.56 7.79
CA THR A 219 13.07 -2.49 7.69
C THR A 219 13.47 -3.79 6.98
N PHE A 220 14.05 -3.69 5.78
CA PHE A 220 14.48 -4.85 5.01
C PHE A 220 15.60 -5.64 5.69
N ASP A 221 16.59 -4.95 6.26
CA ASP A 221 17.68 -5.59 7.02
C ASP A 221 17.16 -6.36 8.24
N SER A 222 16.18 -5.80 8.95
CA SER A 222 15.56 -6.47 10.09
C SER A 222 14.82 -7.74 9.66
N ILE A 223 14.06 -7.69 8.55
CA ILE A 223 13.38 -8.87 8.00
C ILE A 223 14.40 -9.92 7.57
N ILE A 224 15.43 -9.54 6.81
CA ILE A 224 16.49 -10.46 6.35
C ILE A 224 17.20 -11.09 7.56
N LYS A 225 17.52 -10.31 8.59
CA LYS A 225 18.19 -10.81 9.78
C LYS A 225 17.32 -11.79 10.58
N ARG A 226 16.03 -11.48 10.77
CA ARG A 226 15.12 -12.30 11.57
C ARG A 226 14.67 -13.57 10.84
N LYS A 227 14.41 -13.49 9.53
CA LYS A 227 13.89 -14.61 8.73
C LYS A 227 14.97 -15.34 7.90
N GLY A 228 16.18 -14.80 7.80
CA GLY A 228 17.27 -15.38 6.99
C GLY A 228 18.29 -16.23 7.76
N SER A 229 18.16 -16.38 9.08
CA SER A 229 19.10 -17.15 9.92
C SER A 229 18.53 -18.52 10.31
N ASN A 230 19.35 -19.57 10.24
CA ASN A 230 19.01 -20.95 10.64
C ASN A 230 18.86 -21.17 12.16
N ASN A 231 19.15 -20.15 12.98
CA ASN A 231 19.08 -20.29 14.44
C ASN A 231 17.66 -20.26 15.02
N SER A 232 16.63 -20.15 14.18
CA SER A 232 15.25 -20.23 14.64
C SER A 232 14.68 -21.63 14.38
N ASN A 233 14.14 -22.25 15.43
CA ASN A 233 13.22 -23.40 15.34
C ASN A 233 11.89 -23.01 14.63
N HIS A 234 11.86 -21.92 13.83
CA HIS A 234 10.67 -21.12 13.53
C HIS A 234 10.49 -20.79 12.04
N GLY A 235 10.68 -21.79 11.18
CA GLY A 235 9.90 -21.99 9.96
C GLY A 235 9.98 -20.95 8.82
N ASN A 236 10.15 -21.49 7.61
CA ASN A 236 9.80 -20.98 6.28
C ASN A 236 10.16 -19.52 5.92
N GLY A 237 10.68 -19.36 4.70
CA GLY A 237 10.95 -18.03 4.11
C GLY A 237 9.72 -17.11 4.09
N ILE A 238 9.95 -15.83 3.85
CA ILE A 238 8.90 -14.80 3.84
C ILE A 238 8.86 -14.10 2.49
N ARG A 239 7.64 -13.76 2.07
CA ARG A 239 7.33 -13.03 0.84
C ARG A 239 6.99 -11.58 1.20
N VAL A 240 7.83 -10.64 0.83
CA VAL A 240 7.70 -9.22 1.17
C VAL A 240 7.36 -8.43 -0.08
N PHE A 241 6.33 -7.60 0.02
CA PHE A 241 5.88 -6.70 -1.02
C PHE A 241 5.98 -5.27 -0.49
N LEU A 242 6.54 -4.35 -1.27
CA LEU A 242 6.46 -2.91 -1.00
C LEU A 242 5.53 -2.29 -2.01
N THR A 243 4.35 -1.82 -1.58
CA THR A 243 3.51 -0.97 -2.42
C THR A 243 4.18 0.40 -2.54
N THR A 244 4.52 0.82 -3.76
CA THR A 244 5.20 2.11 -3.97
C THR A 244 4.27 3.29 -3.65
N PHE A 245 4.85 4.48 -3.51
CA PHE A 245 4.15 5.68 -3.07
C PHE A 245 2.88 5.97 -3.88
N SER A 246 1.73 6.08 -3.20
CA SER A 246 0.47 6.50 -3.81
C SER A 246 0.35 8.03 -3.76
N PRO A 247 0.29 8.73 -4.91
CA PRO A 247 0.21 10.19 -4.95
C PRO A 247 -1.15 10.71 -4.43
N ALA A 248 -1.14 11.95 -3.98
CA ALA A 248 -2.33 12.73 -3.67
C ALA A 248 -2.62 13.71 -4.83
N HIS A 249 -3.89 14.07 -5.05
CA HIS A 249 -4.28 14.92 -6.18
C HIS A 249 -4.89 16.24 -5.74
N PHE A 250 -4.19 16.98 -4.86
CA PHE A 250 -4.66 18.29 -4.42
C PHE A 250 -4.53 19.35 -5.53
N GLU A 251 -5.63 20.06 -5.81
CA GLU A 251 -5.71 21.27 -6.63
C GLU A 251 -6.07 22.46 -5.73
N GLY A 252 -5.09 23.31 -5.43
CA GLY A 252 -5.30 24.47 -4.56
C GLY A 252 -5.38 24.10 -3.07
N GLN A 253 -6.29 24.75 -2.33
CA GLN A 253 -6.42 24.57 -0.89
C GLN A 253 -7.22 23.31 -0.54
N TRP A 254 -6.71 22.53 0.42
CA TRP A 254 -7.29 21.25 0.83
C TRP A 254 -8.71 21.35 1.40
N ASP A 255 -9.11 22.52 1.90
CA ASP A 255 -10.40 22.76 2.57
C ASP A 255 -11.41 23.55 1.72
N LYS A 256 -11.26 23.48 0.39
CA LYS A 256 -12.17 24.09 -0.60
C LYS A 256 -12.82 23.03 -1.49
N LEU A 257 -14.01 23.33 -2.02
CA LEU A 257 -14.81 22.40 -2.85
C LEU A 257 -14.02 21.83 -4.06
N GLY A 258 -13.04 22.58 -4.56
CA GLY A 258 -12.20 22.21 -5.70
C GLY A 258 -10.88 21.53 -5.36
N ALA A 259 -10.71 20.95 -4.16
CA ALA A 259 -9.42 20.41 -3.74
C ALA A 259 -8.97 19.16 -4.52
N CYS A 260 -9.88 18.37 -5.11
CA CYS A 260 -9.55 17.31 -6.08
C CYS A 260 -10.77 17.04 -6.97
N PRO A 261 -11.08 17.94 -7.92
CA PRO A 261 -12.39 18.00 -8.57
C PRO A 261 -12.51 17.12 -9.81
N LYS A 262 -11.42 16.47 -10.24
CA LYS A 262 -11.42 15.70 -11.49
C LYS A 262 -12.31 14.47 -11.35
N THR A 263 -13.05 14.17 -12.41
CA THR A 263 -13.98 13.02 -12.48
C THR A 263 -13.57 12.02 -13.55
N ARG A 264 -12.41 12.22 -14.19
CA ARG A 264 -11.83 11.32 -15.18
C ARG A 264 -10.33 11.12 -14.94
N PRO A 265 -9.78 9.96 -15.32
CA PRO A 265 -8.35 9.74 -15.34
C PRO A 265 -7.62 10.72 -16.26
N PHE A 266 -6.35 10.95 -15.97
CA PHE A 266 -5.44 11.53 -16.94
C PHE A 266 -5.14 10.53 -18.06
N LYS A 267 -5.04 11.02 -19.29
CA LYS A 267 -4.48 10.25 -20.40
C LYS A 267 -2.97 10.12 -20.25
N GLN A 268 -2.40 9.15 -20.96
CA GLN A 268 -0.95 8.98 -21.01
C GLN A 268 -0.27 10.28 -21.47
N GLY A 269 0.66 10.78 -20.65
CA GLY A 269 1.40 12.02 -20.92
C GLY A 269 0.77 13.31 -20.37
N GLU A 270 -0.49 13.31 -19.95
CA GLU A 270 -1.12 14.50 -19.34
C GLU A 270 -0.60 14.77 -17.92
N ARG A 271 -0.19 13.73 -17.21
CA ARG A 271 0.44 13.78 -15.89
C ARG A 271 1.49 12.70 -15.80
N VAL A 272 2.65 13.04 -15.27
CA VAL A 272 3.76 12.13 -14.96
C VAL A 272 4.14 12.32 -13.50
N LEU A 273 4.74 11.31 -12.87
CA LEU A 273 5.30 11.48 -11.52
C LEU A 273 6.39 12.57 -11.54
N ASP A 274 6.41 13.40 -10.51
CA ASP A 274 7.42 14.43 -10.34
C ASP A 274 7.77 14.65 -8.87
N GLY A 275 8.87 15.39 -8.64
CA GLY A 275 9.33 15.81 -7.32
C GLY A 275 9.33 14.67 -6.29
N VAL A 276 8.52 14.84 -5.24
CA VAL A 276 8.40 13.91 -4.11
C VAL A 276 7.91 12.53 -4.56
N GLU A 277 6.96 12.47 -5.50
CA GLU A 277 6.31 11.22 -5.89
C GLU A 277 7.28 10.29 -6.63
N GLU A 278 8.02 10.83 -7.61
CA GLU A 278 9.02 10.07 -8.36
C GLU A 278 10.19 9.67 -7.47
N GLU A 279 10.63 10.54 -6.57
CA GLU A 279 11.78 10.27 -5.70
C GLU A 279 11.47 9.18 -4.66
N LEU A 280 10.31 9.23 -4.01
CA LEU A 280 9.88 8.18 -3.07
C LEU A 280 9.68 6.83 -3.79
N ARG A 281 9.11 6.84 -4.99
CA ARG A 281 9.01 5.64 -5.83
C ARG A 281 10.41 5.09 -6.16
N ARG A 282 11.33 5.94 -6.63
CA ARG A 282 12.69 5.55 -7.00
C ARG A 282 13.43 4.91 -5.83
N ILE A 283 13.38 5.53 -4.64
CA ILE A 283 14.01 5.00 -3.43
C ILE A 283 13.37 3.66 -3.03
N GLY A 284 12.04 3.54 -3.08
CA GLY A 284 11.34 2.30 -2.77
C GLY A 284 11.72 1.13 -3.68
N VAL A 285 11.67 1.34 -5.00
CA VAL A 285 12.04 0.33 -6.01
C VAL A 285 13.51 -0.07 -5.88
N ALA A 286 14.41 0.90 -5.74
CA ALA A 286 15.83 0.64 -5.55
C ALA A 286 16.11 -0.12 -4.23
N GLY A 287 15.42 0.24 -3.15
CA GLY A 287 15.55 -0.43 -1.85
C GLY A 287 15.13 -1.89 -1.90
N VAL A 288 14.05 -2.21 -2.62
CA VAL A 288 13.63 -3.60 -2.86
C VAL A 288 14.67 -4.37 -3.68
N ALA A 289 15.16 -3.78 -4.77
CA ALA A 289 16.18 -4.42 -5.60
C ALA A 289 17.45 -4.74 -4.78
N GLU A 290 17.86 -3.82 -3.91
CA GLU A 290 18.99 -4.01 -3.01
C GLU A 290 18.71 -5.04 -1.91
N ALA A 291 17.48 -5.11 -1.36
CA ALA A 291 17.07 -6.17 -0.43
C ALA A 291 17.17 -7.56 -1.08
N ASN A 292 16.69 -7.71 -2.33
CA ASN A 292 16.83 -8.95 -3.09
C ASN A 292 18.30 -9.32 -3.33
N ARG A 293 19.16 -8.34 -3.63
CA ARG A 293 20.61 -8.57 -3.80
C ARG A 293 21.25 -9.09 -2.50
N ARG A 294 20.86 -8.53 -1.35
CA ARG A 294 21.36 -8.95 -0.03
C ARG A 294 20.88 -10.35 0.36
N CYS A 295 19.64 -10.71 0.06
CA CYS A 295 19.09 -12.03 0.39
C CYS A 295 19.34 -13.11 -0.66
N GLY A 296 19.95 -12.78 -1.81
CA GLY A 296 20.27 -13.76 -2.87
C GLY A 296 21.17 -14.92 -2.44
N ASN A 297 21.85 -14.82 -1.29
CA ASN A 297 22.64 -15.88 -0.68
C ASN A 297 21.96 -16.51 0.55
N SER A 298 20.70 -16.17 0.85
CA SER A 298 19.98 -16.74 2.00
C SER A 298 19.59 -18.18 1.73
N GLU A 299 19.75 -19.05 2.73
CA GLU A 299 19.28 -20.44 2.66
C GLU A 299 17.74 -20.56 2.78
N ASN A 300 17.06 -19.49 3.21
CA ASN A 300 15.60 -19.41 3.31
C ASN A 300 14.98 -18.72 2.08
N ASP A 301 13.73 -19.06 1.76
CA ASP A 301 12.96 -18.47 0.64
C ASP A 301 12.53 -17.02 0.96
N LEU A 302 13.50 -16.09 1.00
CA LEU A 302 13.28 -14.66 1.16
C LEU A 302 13.12 -14.00 -0.21
N ARG A 303 11.97 -13.36 -0.43
CA ARG A 303 11.70 -12.64 -1.69
C ARG A 303 11.10 -11.27 -1.41
N PHE A 304 11.61 -10.25 -2.10
CA PHE A 304 11.09 -8.90 -2.06
C PHE A 304 10.56 -8.51 -3.45
N GLU A 305 9.39 -7.87 -3.53
CA GLU A 305 8.88 -7.26 -4.76
C GLU A 305 8.40 -5.83 -4.49
N ALA A 306 8.68 -4.90 -5.39
CA ALA A 306 8.00 -3.62 -5.41
C ALA A 306 6.71 -3.78 -6.22
N LEU A 307 5.56 -3.59 -5.59
CA LEU A 307 4.31 -3.37 -6.32
C LEU A 307 4.36 -1.93 -6.83
N ASP A 308 4.93 -1.74 -8.03
CA ASP A 308 5.16 -0.42 -8.61
C ASP A 308 3.86 0.15 -9.20
N VAL A 309 3.17 0.91 -8.36
CA VAL A 309 1.82 1.39 -8.61
C VAL A 309 1.74 2.91 -8.72
N SER A 310 2.83 3.62 -8.48
CA SER A 310 2.81 5.08 -8.44
C SER A 310 2.42 5.67 -9.80
N LYS A 311 2.93 5.10 -10.90
CA LYS A 311 2.64 5.58 -12.27
C LYS A 311 1.20 5.39 -12.69
N LEU A 312 0.57 4.28 -12.30
CA LEU A 312 -0.86 4.08 -12.59
C LEU A 312 -1.74 4.89 -11.64
N ALA A 313 -1.32 5.09 -10.39
CA ALA A 313 -2.06 5.88 -9.41
C ALA A 313 -2.07 7.39 -9.72
N VAL A 314 -0.96 7.96 -10.21
CA VAL A 314 -0.89 9.40 -10.58
C VAL A 314 -1.84 9.77 -11.72
N LEU A 315 -2.32 8.78 -12.47
CA LEU A 315 -3.26 8.97 -13.56
C LEU A 315 -4.72 8.91 -13.09
N ARG A 316 -4.99 8.73 -11.79
CA ARG A 316 -6.33 8.50 -11.24
C ARG A 316 -6.83 9.59 -10.28
N PRO A 317 -6.76 10.89 -10.63
CA PRO A 317 -7.27 11.95 -9.76
C PRO A 317 -8.78 11.81 -9.47
N ASP A 318 -9.50 11.06 -10.30
CA ASP A 318 -10.93 10.77 -10.19
C ASP A 318 -11.30 9.78 -9.08
N GLY A 319 -10.35 9.04 -8.54
CA GLY A 319 -10.64 7.95 -7.61
C GLY A 319 -10.71 8.32 -6.13
N HIS A 320 -10.47 9.57 -5.78
CA HIS A 320 -10.42 10.02 -4.38
C HIS A 320 -11.81 10.29 -3.80
N PRO A 321 -12.04 10.11 -2.48
CA PRO A 321 -13.29 10.49 -1.84
C PRO A 321 -13.63 11.97 -1.97
N GLY A 322 -12.62 12.85 -1.94
CA GLY A 322 -12.82 14.29 -1.92
C GLY A 322 -13.75 14.68 -0.76
N PRO A 323 -14.83 15.45 -1.00
CA PRO A 323 -15.76 15.85 0.04
C PRO A 323 -16.62 14.68 0.56
N TYR A 324 -16.77 13.61 -0.24
CA TYR A 324 -17.55 12.42 0.10
C TYR A 324 -16.82 11.48 1.06
N MET A 325 -15.76 11.97 1.70
CA MET A 325 -15.28 11.41 2.97
C MET A 325 -16.25 11.67 4.12
N ASN A 326 -17.16 12.64 3.97
CA ASN A 326 -18.25 12.93 4.89
C ASN A 326 -19.59 12.53 4.24
N PRO A 327 -20.58 12.06 5.01
CA PRO A 327 -21.86 11.60 4.46
C PRO A 327 -22.69 12.79 3.96
N PHE A 328 -23.10 12.74 2.69
CA PHE A 328 -23.97 13.74 2.04
C PHE A 328 -23.51 15.19 2.30
N PRO A 329 -22.25 15.53 1.93
CA PRO A 329 -21.58 16.75 2.37
C PRO A 329 -22.28 18.05 1.90
N PHE A 330 -23.20 17.95 0.93
CA PHE A 330 -23.92 19.08 0.33
C PHE A 330 -25.43 19.03 0.53
N ALA A 331 -25.95 18.16 1.41
CA ALA A 331 -27.40 18.06 1.67
C ALA A 331 -28.01 19.39 2.16
N ASN A 332 -27.23 20.20 2.86
CA ASN A 332 -27.63 21.51 3.39
C ASN A 332 -26.99 22.68 2.62
N GLY A 333 -26.61 22.47 1.36
CA GLY A 333 -25.83 23.43 0.57
C GLY A 333 -24.32 23.27 0.73
N VAL A 334 -23.55 24.12 0.04
CA VAL A 334 -22.08 24.07 0.07
C VAL A 334 -21.55 24.87 1.26
N PRO A 335 -20.84 24.26 2.22
CA PRO A 335 -20.25 24.98 3.35
C PRO A 335 -19.05 25.83 2.90
N GLU A 336 -18.72 26.87 3.68
CA GLU A 336 -17.55 27.73 3.42
C GLU A 336 -16.22 26.95 3.45
N ARG A 337 -16.17 25.95 4.33
CA ARG A 337 -15.05 25.01 4.47
C ARG A 337 -15.52 23.62 4.10
N VAL A 338 -14.91 23.05 3.06
CA VAL A 338 -15.21 21.71 2.58
C VAL A 338 -14.00 20.85 2.86
N GLN A 339 -14.08 19.94 3.82
CA GLN A 339 -12.99 19.01 4.08
C GLN A 339 -12.92 17.98 2.95
N ASN A 340 -11.72 17.78 2.39
CA ASN A 340 -11.50 16.81 1.32
C ASN A 340 -10.46 15.77 1.69
N ASP A 341 -10.69 14.54 1.25
CA ASP A 341 -9.69 13.49 1.19
C ASP A 341 -9.24 13.28 -0.26
N CYS A 342 -8.08 13.85 -0.60
CA CYS A 342 -7.45 13.69 -1.91
C CYS A 342 -6.21 12.78 -1.84
N VAL A 343 -6.14 11.94 -0.81
CA VAL A 343 -5.00 11.05 -0.51
C VAL A 343 -5.43 9.59 -0.61
N HIS A 344 -6.54 9.23 0.04
CA HIS A 344 -7.07 7.87 0.03
C HIS A 344 -7.99 7.64 -1.16
N TRP A 345 -8.43 6.40 -1.32
CA TRP A 345 -9.17 5.96 -2.49
C TRP A 345 -10.56 5.47 -2.11
N CYS A 346 -11.54 5.82 -2.94
CA CYS A 346 -12.88 5.24 -2.84
C CYS A 346 -12.82 3.71 -2.96
N LEU A 347 -13.73 3.03 -2.26
CA LEU A 347 -13.91 1.59 -2.33
C LEU A 347 -15.36 1.24 -2.75
N PRO A 348 -15.57 0.43 -3.80
CA PRO A 348 -14.61 0.05 -4.85
C PRO A 348 -13.99 1.26 -5.57
N GLY A 349 -12.84 1.06 -6.21
CA GLY A 349 -12.11 2.15 -6.88
C GLY A 349 -10.73 1.74 -7.40
N PRO A 350 -9.86 2.71 -7.75
CA PRO A 350 -8.58 2.42 -8.42
C PRO A 350 -7.68 1.46 -7.64
N ILE A 351 -7.73 1.54 -6.32
CA ILE A 351 -6.99 0.72 -5.37
C ILE A 351 -7.19 -0.78 -5.53
N ASP A 352 -8.32 -1.21 -6.10
CA ASP A 352 -8.58 -2.61 -6.42
C ASP A 352 -7.52 -3.16 -7.39
N THR A 353 -6.95 -2.30 -8.24
CA THR A 353 -5.86 -2.68 -9.17
C THR A 353 -4.56 -3.01 -8.44
N TRP A 354 -4.29 -2.44 -7.25
CA TRP A 354 -3.12 -2.85 -6.46
C TRP A 354 -3.22 -4.30 -6.00
N ASN A 355 -4.43 -4.77 -5.72
CA ASN A 355 -4.69 -6.16 -5.36
C ASN A 355 -4.70 -7.08 -6.59
N GLU A 356 -5.06 -6.59 -7.78
CA GLU A 356 -4.84 -7.30 -9.05
C GLU A 356 -3.36 -7.55 -9.33
N ILE A 357 -2.54 -6.52 -9.13
CA ILE A 357 -1.07 -6.60 -9.27
C ILE A 357 -0.49 -7.55 -8.23
N LEU A 358 -0.89 -7.44 -6.95
CA LEU A 358 -0.46 -8.35 -5.89
C LEU A 358 -0.78 -9.81 -6.25
N LEU A 359 -2.00 -10.09 -6.72
CA LEU A 359 -2.39 -11.42 -7.18
C LEU A 359 -1.51 -11.91 -8.34
N ASP A 360 -1.20 -11.06 -9.31
CA ASP A 360 -0.35 -11.41 -10.44
C ASP A 360 1.10 -11.74 -10.01
N VAL A 361 1.67 -10.93 -9.11
CA VAL A 361 3.01 -11.19 -8.55
C VAL A 361 3.02 -12.51 -7.76
N ILE A 362 2.03 -12.74 -6.89
CA ILE A 362 1.93 -14.00 -6.12
C ILE A 362 1.85 -15.21 -7.06
N LYS A 363 1.09 -15.12 -8.16
CA LYS A 363 1.02 -16.19 -9.18
C LYS A 363 2.39 -16.47 -9.79
N ARG A 364 3.19 -15.43 -10.07
CA ARG A 364 4.54 -15.58 -10.65
C ARG A 364 5.50 -16.31 -9.72
N TRP A 365 5.39 -16.09 -8.41
CA TRP A 365 6.24 -16.75 -7.41
C TRP A 365 5.86 -18.19 -7.08
N ASN A 366 4.65 -18.61 -7.47
CA ASN A 366 4.15 -19.98 -7.30
C ASN A 366 4.28 -20.84 -8.57
N ARG A 367 4.86 -20.29 -9.65
CA ARG A 367 5.32 -21.06 -10.82
C ARG A 367 6.77 -21.45 -10.60
#